data_AF-A0A953NZD4-F1
#
_entry.id   AF-A0A953NZD4-F1
#
_cell.length_a   1.000
_cell.length_b   1.000
_cell.length_c   1.000
_cell.angle_alpha   90.00
_cell.angle_beta   90.00
_cell.angle_gamma   90.00
#
_symmetry.space_group_name_H-M   'P 1'
#
loop_
_entity.id
_entity.type
_entity.pdbx_description
1 polymer ?
#
loop_
_entity_poly.entity_id
_entity_poly.type
_entity_poly.pdbx_seq_one_letter_code
_entity_poly.pdbx_strand_id
1 'polypeptide(L)' 'MMEKSERFNTERPGLCSALHSKSQYVWSDPDPTVPRSNDGLFWCALTQTCIGPDGKVAEPGNCCSGERGCHCGSSK' A
#
# COMPACT_ATOMS: atom_id res chain seq x y z
N MET A 1 15.69 -1.79 -12.54
CA MET A 1 14.36 -1.12 -12.49
C MET A 1 13.37 -2.16 -12.02
N MET A 2 12.44 -1.82 -11.14
CA MET A 2 11.42 -2.75 -10.65
C MET A 2 10.19 -2.69 -11.56
N GLU A 3 9.65 -3.84 -11.96
CA GLU A 3 8.46 -3.90 -12.80
C GLU A 3 7.27 -3.28 -12.06
N LYS A 4 6.41 -2.57 -12.81
CA LYS A 4 5.25 -1.85 -12.25
C LYS A 4 4.33 -2.79 -11.46
N SER A 5 4.18 -4.02 -11.96
CA SER A 5 3.40 -5.09 -11.35
C SER A 5 3.97 -5.53 -10.00
N GLU A 6 5.30 -5.59 -9.85
CA GLU A 6 5.94 -5.96 -8.58
C GLU A 6 5.91 -4.82 -7.56
N ARG A 7 6.03 -3.57 -8.03
CA ARG A 7 5.95 -2.37 -7.18
C ARG A 7 4.60 -2.27 -6.46
N PHE A 8 3.52 -2.66 -7.13
CA PHE A 8 2.15 -2.55 -6.61
C PHE A 8 1.56 -3.88 -6.13
N ASN A 9 2.37 -4.92 -5.99
CA ASN A 9 1.91 -6.22 -5.49
C ASN A 9 1.52 -6.12 -4.00
N THR A 10 0.22 -6.25 -3.72
CA THR A 10 -0.37 -6.21 -2.38
C THR A 10 -0.35 -7.55 -1.64
N GLU A 11 0.16 -8.61 -2.26
CA GLU A 11 0.26 -9.95 -1.67
C GLU A 11 1.67 -10.23 -1.12
N ARG A 12 2.53 -9.20 -1.10
CA ARG A 12 3.90 -9.33 -0.61
C ARG A 12 3.91 -9.60 0.90
N PRO A 13 4.79 -10.49 1.39
CA PRO A 13 4.96 -10.68 2.83
C PRO A 13 5.54 -9.40 3.47
N GLY A 14 5.16 -9.13 4.72
CA GLY A 14 5.73 -8.01 5.49
C GLY A 14 5.17 -6.64 5.13
N LEU A 15 4.03 -6.56 4.42
CA LEU A 15 3.36 -5.28 4.18
C LEU A 15 2.95 -4.61 5.48
N CYS A 16 3.09 -3.28 5.49
CA CYS A 16 2.68 -2.44 6.59
C CYS A 16 1.18 -2.62 6.87
N SER A 17 0.78 -2.91 8.11
CA SER A 17 -0.63 -3.03 8.50
C SER A 17 -1.43 -1.73 8.34
N ALA A 18 -0.74 -0.58 8.33
CA ALA A 18 -1.36 0.72 8.05
C ALA A 18 -1.42 1.05 6.55
N LEU A 19 -0.88 0.21 5.66
CA LEU A 19 -1.00 0.41 4.22
C LEU A 19 -2.38 -0.07 3.76
N HIS A 20 -3.13 0.84 3.15
CA HIS A 20 -4.43 0.54 2.56
C HIS A 20 -4.46 0.81 1.07
N SER A 21 -5.41 0.14 0.41
CA SER A 21 -5.70 0.33 -1.02
C SER A 21 -7.21 0.30 -1.26
N LYS A 22 -7.65 0.90 -2.38
CA LYS A 22 -9.07 0.91 -2.76
C LYS A 22 -9.63 -0.51 -2.85
N SER A 23 -8.84 -1.45 -3.37
CA SER A 23 -9.24 -2.85 -3.60
C SER A 23 -9.69 -3.57 -2.33
N GLN A 24 -9.20 -3.19 -1.14
CA GLN A 24 -9.63 -3.78 0.14
C GLN A 24 -11.08 -3.45 0.49
N TYR A 25 -11.67 -2.44 -0.13
CA TYR A 25 -13.03 -1.96 0.13
C TYR A 25 -13.97 -2.22 -1.05
N VAL A 26 -13.52 -2.97 -2.06
CA VAL A 26 -14.36 -3.40 -3.18
C VAL A 26 -14.91 -4.79 -2.85
N TRP A 27 -16.23 -4.88 -2.63
CA TRP A 27 -16.93 -6.14 -2.38
C TRP A 27 -17.55 -6.71 -3.65
N SER A 28 -16.76 -6.79 -4.70
CA SER A 28 -17.17 -7.38 -5.97
C SER A 28 -16.11 -8.39 -6.39
N ASP A 29 -16.56 -9.55 -6.86
CA ASP A 29 -15.66 -10.55 -7.39
C ASP A 29 -14.96 -10.04 -8.66
N PRO A 30 -13.71 -10.44 -8.90
CA PRO A 30 -13.01 -10.07 -10.12
C PRO A 30 -13.74 -10.59 -11.37
N ASP A 31 -14.20 -9.69 -12.22
CA ASP A 31 -14.77 -10.03 -13.53
C ASP A 31 -13.64 -10.07 -14.59
N PRO A 32 -13.37 -11.21 -15.24
CA PRO A 32 -12.31 -11.32 -16.26
C PRO A 32 -12.61 -10.51 -17.53
N THR A 33 -13.84 -10.08 -17.76
CA THR A 33 -14.24 -9.22 -18.88
C THR A 33 -14.01 -7.73 -18.62
N VAL A 34 -13.75 -7.37 -17.36
CA VAL A 34 -13.51 -5.99 -16.93
C VAL A 34 -12.05 -5.83 -16.51
N PRO A 35 -11.28 -4.93 -17.13
CA PRO A 35 -9.93 -4.63 -16.68
C PRO A 35 -9.92 -4.19 -15.21
N ARG A 36 -9.03 -4.77 -14.40
CA ARG A 36 -8.90 -4.35 -12.99
C ARG A 36 -8.47 -2.88 -12.93
N SER A 37 -9.23 -2.06 -12.19
CA SER A 37 -8.83 -0.69 -11.82
C SER A 37 -7.78 -0.68 -10.70
N ASN A 38 -6.70 -1.43 -10.89
CA ASN A 38 -5.57 -1.47 -9.96
C ASN A 38 -4.69 -0.22 -10.19
N ASP A 39 -5.24 0.96 -9.91
CA ASP A 39 -4.61 2.26 -10.25
C ASP A 39 -3.43 2.65 -9.36
N GLY A 40 -2.92 1.73 -8.54
CA GLY A 40 -1.84 2.02 -7.60
C GLY A 40 -2.24 3.08 -6.54
N LEU A 41 -3.54 3.15 -6.22
CA LEU A 41 -4.08 4.05 -5.21
C LEU A 41 -3.91 3.45 -3.82
N PHE A 42 -2.86 3.92 -3.14
CA PHE A 42 -2.48 3.50 -1.81
C PHE A 42 -2.43 4.69 -0.84
N TRP A 43 -2.73 4.43 0.42
CA TRP A 43 -2.61 5.41 1.49
C TRP A 43 -2.19 4.76 2.80
N CYS A 44 -1.63 5.56 3.70
CA CYS A 44 -1.39 5.17 5.08
C CYS A 44 -2.63 5.51 5.92
N ALA A 45 -3.17 4.56 6.69
CA ALA A 45 -4.28 4.79 7.61
C ALA A 45 -3.95 5.82 8.71
N LEU A 46 -2.67 5.93 9.11
CA LEU A 46 -2.25 6.83 10.18
C LEU A 46 -2.25 8.30 9.73
N THR A 47 -1.72 8.58 8.53
CA THR A 47 -1.67 9.95 7.99
C THR A 47 -2.88 10.29 7.13
N GLN A 48 -3.65 9.29 6.69
CA GLN A 48 -4.76 9.42 5.74
C GLN A 48 -4.33 10.05 4.41
N THR A 49 -3.07 9.87 4.01
CA THR A 49 -2.52 10.37 2.74
C THR A 49 -1.69 9.31 2.03
N CYS A 50 -1.23 9.59 0.81
CA CYS A 50 -0.28 8.77 0.07
C CYS A 50 1.16 8.80 0.64
N ILE A 51 1.40 9.55 1.73
CA ILE A 51 2.69 9.70 2.39
C ILE A 51 2.61 9.16 3.81
N GLY A 52 3.51 8.24 4.17
CA GLY A 52 3.62 7.71 5.53
C GLY A 52 4.15 8.76 6.52
N PRO A 53 4.10 8.46 7.83
CA PRO A 53 4.60 9.38 8.87
C PRO A 53 6.13 9.58 8.80
N ASP A 54 6.83 8.73 8.05
CA ASP A 54 8.25 8.85 7.71
C ASP A 54 8.53 9.79 6.53
N GLY A 55 7.50 10.45 5.97
CA GLY A 55 7.63 11.34 4.83
C GLY A 55 7.85 10.61 3.49
N LYS A 56 7.74 9.28 3.45
CA LYS A 56 7.95 8.50 2.24
C LYS A 56 6.63 7.97 1.69
N VAL A 57 6.60 7.63 0.40
CA VAL A 57 5.40 7.10 -0.28
C VAL A 57 4.88 5.83 0.41
N ALA A 58 3.57 5.79 0.63
CA ALA A 58 2.83 4.66 1.15
C ALA A 58 2.38 3.78 -0.02
N GLU A 59 3.22 2.83 -0.43
CA GLU A 59 2.91 1.86 -1.49
C GLU A 59 3.59 0.51 -1.22
N PRO A 60 3.13 -0.60 -1.82
CA PRO A 60 3.63 -1.93 -1.47
C PRO A 60 5.13 -2.12 -1.64
N GLY A 61 5.74 -1.57 -2.69
CA GLY A 61 7.19 -1.67 -2.92
C GLY A 61 8.06 -0.93 -1.89
N ASN A 62 7.45 -0.06 -1.10
CA ASN A 62 8.12 0.85 -0.18
C ASN A 62 7.70 0.60 1.27
N CYS A 63 6.48 0.13 1.50
CA CYS A 63 5.84 -0.12 2.78
C CYS A 63 5.79 -1.63 3.09
N CYS A 64 6.91 -2.33 2.89
CA CYS A 64 7.01 -3.79 3.01
C CYS A 64 8.20 -4.30 3.85
N SER A 65 8.91 -3.44 4.57
CA SER A 65 10.07 -3.87 5.37
C SER A 65 9.90 -3.52 6.84
N GLY A 66 10.36 -4.42 7.72
CA GLY A 66 10.55 -4.13 9.14
C GLY A 66 11.60 -3.05 9.40
N GLU A 67 12.42 -2.69 8.40
CA GLU A 67 13.38 -1.58 8.46
C GLU A 67 12.71 -0.21 8.32
N ARG A 68 11.50 -0.13 7.75
CA ARG A 68 10.68 1.08 7.83
C ARG A 68 10.09 1.17 9.24
N GLY A 69 10.82 1.85 10.11
CA GLY A 69 10.40 2.15 11.49
C GLY A 69 9.18 3.08 11.62
N CYS A 70 8.44 3.36 10.55
CA CYS A 70 7.28 4.26 10.54
C CYS A 70 6.04 3.67 11.26
N HIS A 71 6.15 2.44 11.77
CA HIS A 71 5.10 1.70 12.50
C HIS A 71 4.91 2.09 13.96
N CYS A 72 5.68 3.05 14.49
CA CYS A 72 5.44 3.61 15.81
C CYS A 72 4.78 4.99 15.67
N GLY A 73 3.48 5.05 15.95
CA GLY A 73 2.90 6.26 16.51
C GLY A 73 3.60 6.55 17.83
N SER A 74 4.64 7.36 17.80
CA SER A 74 5.17 8.05 18.96
C SER A 74 5.73 9.36 18.46
N SER A 75 4.92 10.40 18.66
CA SER A 75 5.36 11.79 18.66
C SER A 75 6.73 11.90 19.30
N LYS A 76 7.65 12.61 18.64
CA LYS A 76 8.66 13.36 19.39
C LYS A 76 8.00 14.57 20.01
#